data_AF-A0A8X7YNZ1-F1
#
_entry.id   AF-A0A8X7YNZ1-F1
#
_cell.length_a   1.000
_cell.length_b   1.000
_cell.length_c   1.000
_cell.angle_alpha   90.00
_cell.angle_beta   90.00
_cell.angle_gamma   90.00
#
_symmetry.space_group_name_H-M   'P 1'
#
loop_
_entity.id
_entity.type
_entity.pdbx_description
1 polymer ?
#
loop_
_entity_poly.entity_id
_entity_poly.type
_entity_poly.pdbx_seq_one_letter_code
_entity_poly.pdbx_strand_id
1 'polypeptide(L)'
;MIVQVNKSLVFSPVDIEISYKKQNPFLSSLKVQCLCSSRSSQNAKVSHSGPVQSPVTLHSTRVSRVARTDAQRVLFDYLHCTRNFDFNDAEHISKNSPHFIENLLTKIDNDKDVVRLLNKFLRYNPINEFEPFFESLGLRPSEVPSVLPPHLMYLGDNDMLLENFHVLCNYGIPRSKIGRMYKEAREIFGYNYGVLKLKLLAYENLGLSKTTVVKLVSCCPSLLIGGVDREFVNVLGRLNRAGLKNDLIGGYLSAKESYDWKRLIDTIYFLDKVGYSEEQFRDLLKTNPVLVFEGSGKKVYLLFGRLLKLGLKVNEIYSLFTQYPQILSAKRVKNLLRGIHILLVIGMGVEDIADIISTQMELLCSAALKGPVTLRRQFKDKKDSLCQILMENPLELFRLDSKSEVESSKMLSSRGPTNKLEKTAFLLRLGYVENSDEMARALKMFRGRGDQLQERFDCLVQAGLDYNVVSSFIKQAPMVLNQTKDVIEKKIDCLTNLGCSVNSLVAFPSYLCYDMERINLRFRMYTWLKEKGAAKPKLSLSTILACSDARFIKYFVDVHPEGPAMWESLRNTSASS
;
A
#
# COMPACT_ATOMS: atom_id res chain seq x y z
N MET A 1 42.77 -42.26 -22.75
CA MET A 1 42.49 -43.66 -22.35
C MET A 1 42.88 -43.83 -20.89
N ILE A 2 41.95 -43.70 -19.94
CA ILE A 2 42.00 -44.39 -18.63
C ILE A 2 40.54 -44.63 -18.22
N VAL A 3 40.27 -45.89 -17.87
CA VAL A 3 38.97 -46.51 -17.62
C VAL A 3 38.68 -46.57 -16.12
N GLN A 4 37.38 -46.51 -15.83
CA GLN A 4 36.63 -46.76 -14.59
C GLN A 4 37.28 -47.64 -13.52
N VAL A 5 37.01 -47.30 -12.25
CA VAL A 5 36.62 -48.26 -11.21
C VAL A 5 35.49 -47.68 -10.35
N ASN A 6 34.36 -48.39 -10.33
CA ASN A 6 33.25 -48.26 -9.37
C ASN A 6 33.67 -48.81 -7.99
N LYS A 7 33.16 -48.21 -6.90
CA LYS A 7 32.65 -48.97 -5.75
C LYS A 7 31.76 -48.10 -4.85
N SER A 8 30.54 -48.59 -4.66
CA SER A 8 29.54 -48.18 -3.69
C SER A 8 29.98 -48.52 -2.26
N LEU A 9 29.69 -47.62 -1.32
CA LEU A 9 29.64 -47.94 0.11
C LEU A 9 28.38 -47.31 0.72
N VAL A 10 27.55 -48.22 1.23
CA VAL A 10 26.32 -48.00 1.99
C VAL A 10 26.70 -47.68 3.44
N PHE A 11 26.04 -46.71 4.07
CA PHE A 11 26.00 -46.61 5.53
C PHE A 11 24.55 -46.48 6.02
N SER A 12 24.20 -47.42 6.90
CA SER A 12 22.92 -47.63 7.59
C SER A 12 22.66 -46.55 8.65
N PRO A 13 21.39 -46.23 8.98
CA PRO A 13 21.06 -45.38 10.13
C PRO A 13 21.25 -46.16 11.44
N VAL A 14 21.73 -45.47 12.47
CA VAL A 14 21.78 -45.99 13.85
C VAL A 14 20.54 -45.50 14.58
N ASP A 15 19.66 -46.44 14.90
CA ASP A 15 18.56 -46.29 15.83
C ASP A 15 19.08 -46.12 17.26
N ILE A 16 18.64 -45.07 17.95
CA ILE A 16 18.63 -45.02 19.42
C ILE A 16 17.18 -44.78 19.84
N GLU A 17 16.51 -45.88 20.13
CA GLU A 17 15.20 -45.95 20.76
C GLU A 17 15.38 -45.94 22.29
N ILE A 18 14.93 -44.90 23.00
CA ILE A 18 14.55 -45.02 24.42
C ILE A 18 13.25 -44.23 24.70
N SER A 19 12.15 -44.98 24.63
CA SER A 19 10.98 -45.02 25.53
C SER A 19 10.22 -43.73 25.90
N TYR A 20 9.05 -43.56 25.27
CA TYR A 20 7.94 -42.76 25.82
C TYR A 20 7.26 -43.51 26.98
N LYS A 21 7.36 -42.98 28.21
CA LYS A 21 6.44 -43.33 29.31
C LYS A 21 5.44 -42.21 29.54
N LYS A 22 4.18 -42.46 29.15
CA LYS A 22 2.99 -41.78 29.67
C LYS A 22 2.81 -42.17 31.13
N GLN A 23 2.98 -41.23 32.05
CA GLN A 23 2.36 -41.28 33.38
C GLN A 23 1.89 -39.87 33.77
N ASN A 24 0.59 -39.65 33.71
CA ASN A 24 -0.08 -38.67 34.58
C ASN A 24 -0.16 -39.32 35.96
N PRO A 25 0.24 -38.62 37.04
CA PRO A 25 -0.73 -38.43 38.11
C PRO A 25 -0.58 -37.12 38.93
N PHE A 26 -1.72 -36.63 39.46
CA PHE A 26 -1.93 -35.60 40.50
C PHE A 26 -1.55 -34.14 40.14
N LEU A 27 -2.46 -33.17 39.95
CA LEU A 27 -3.57 -32.71 40.80
C LEU A 27 -3.17 -32.54 42.27
N SER A 28 -2.57 -31.38 42.57
CA SER A 28 -2.60 -30.80 43.92
C SER A 28 -2.81 -29.29 43.82
N SER A 29 -3.99 -28.87 44.24
CA SER A 29 -4.36 -27.48 44.50
C SER A 29 -3.47 -26.88 45.57
N LEU A 30 -2.96 -25.67 45.34
CA LEU A 30 -2.60 -24.77 46.43
C LEU A 30 -3.25 -23.40 46.16
N LYS A 31 -4.35 -23.20 46.89
CA LYS A 31 -4.99 -21.91 47.16
C LYS A 31 -3.94 -20.93 47.65
N VAL A 32 -3.86 -19.75 47.05
CA VAL A 32 -3.48 -18.55 47.78
C VAL A 32 -4.53 -17.48 47.51
N GLN A 33 -4.99 -16.91 48.62
CA GLN A 33 -6.21 -16.14 48.82
C GLN A 33 -6.32 -14.87 47.97
N CYS A 34 -7.46 -14.71 47.31
CA CYS A 34 -8.01 -13.38 47.05
C CYS A 34 -8.47 -12.78 48.39
N LEU A 35 -7.78 -11.75 48.86
CA LEU A 35 -8.34 -10.83 49.84
C LEU A 35 -8.92 -9.63 49.10
N CYS A 36 -10.21 -9.72 48.80
CA CYS A 36 -11.03 -8.54 48.58
C CYS A 36 -11.23 -7.86 49.94
N SER A 37 -10.49 -6.77 50.22
CA SER A 37 -10.89 -5.83 51.26
C SER A 37 -11.70 -4.70 50.62
N SER A 38 -13.02 -4.81 50.72
CA SER A 38 -13.94 -3.70 50.59
C SER A 38 -13.79 -2.78 51.80
N ARG A 39 -13.34 -1.53 51.58
CA ARG A 39 -13.64 -0.40 52.48
C ARG A 39 -13.66 0.92 51.71
N SER A 40 -14.89 1.38 51.47
CA SER A 40 -15.35 2.77 51.64
C SER A 40 -14.39 3.88 51.20
N SER A 41 -14.55 4.31 49.95
CA SER A 41 -14.11 5.63 49.48
C SER A 41 -14.96 6.74 50.12
N GLN A 42 -14.41 7.38 51.16
CA GLN A 42 -14.87 8.71 51.56
C GLN A 42 -14.04 9.79 50.83
N ASN A 43 -14.78 10.74 50.29
CA ASN A 43 -14.33 11.87 49.49
C ASN A 43 -13.30 12.75 50.20
N ALA A 44 -12.21 13.08 49.51
CA ALA A 44 -11.53 14.35 49.69
C ALA A 44 -11.33 14.99 48.30
N LYS A 45 -12.12 16.05 48.06
CA LYS A 45 -12.01 16.93 46.90
C LYS A 45 -10.63 17.60 46.91
N VAL A 46 -9.84 17.39 45.85
CA VAL A 46 -8.85 18.38 45.40
C VAL A 46 -9.13 18.65 43.93
N SER A 47 -9.37 19.93 43.66
CA SER A 47 -9.82 20.53 42.43
C SER A 47 -8.78 20.44 41.32
N HIS A 48 -9.11 19.74 40.22
CA HIS A 48 -8.41 19.89 38.94
C HIS A 48 -9.15 20.92 38.07
N SER A 49 -8.66 22.16 38.09
CA SER A 49 -8.87 23.13 37.02
C SER A 49 -7.56 23.30 36.26
N GLY A 50 -7.45 22.63 35.11
CA GLY A 50 -6.38 22.82 34.14
C GLY A 50 -6.92 22.44 32.76
N PRO A 51 -6.79 23.30 31.73
CA PRO A 51 -7.45 23.06 30.45
C PRO A 51 -6.81 21.89 29.72
N VAL A 52 -7.66 21.01 29.19
CA VAL A 52 -7.31 20.01 28.20
C VAL A 52 -6.74 20.75 26.99
N GLN A 53 -5.43 20.70 26.80
CA GLN A 53 -4.79 21.20 25.59
C GLN A 53 -5.12 20.26 24.44
N SER A 54 -5.86 20.81 23.47
CA SER A 54 -6.04 20.30 22.12
C SER A 54 -4.68 20.01 21.46
N PRO A 55 -4.60 19.14 20.43
CA PRO A 55 -3.35 18.87 19.73
C PRO A 55 -2.87 20.18 19.09
N VAL A 56 -1.74 20.69 19.56
CA VAL A 56 -1.08 21.87 18.99
C VAL A 56 -0.75 21.52 17.54
N THR A 57 -1.33 22.28 16.62
CA THR A 57 -0.91 22.37 15.22
C THR A 57 0.60 22.60 15.18
N LEU A 58 1.34 21.61 14.67
CA LEU A 58 2.78 21.71 14.43
C LEU A 58 3.04 22.90 13.51
N HIS A 59 3.54 24.00 14.07
CA HIS A 59 4.26 24.98 13.28
C HIS A 59 5.52 24.26 12.77
N SER A 60 5.62 24.04 11.46
CA SER A 60 6.86 23.55 10.86
C SER A 60 7.89 24.68 10.86
N THR A 61 8.48 24.96 12.01
CA THR A 61 9.72 25.72 12.08
C THR A 61 10.75 24.92 11.29
N ARG A 62 11.27 25.49 10.20
CA ARG A 62 12.35 24.84 9.42
C ARG A 62 13.55 24.71 10.33
N VAL A 63 13.74 23.52 10.92
CA VAL A 63 14.90 23.18 11.73
C VAL A 63 16.17 23.47 10.93
N SER A 64 17.08 24.26 11.50
CA SER A 64 18.33 24.61 10.82
C SER A 64 19.22 23.38 10.61
N ARG A 65 20.04 23.38 9.55
CA ARG A 65 21.00 22.28 9.29
C ARG A 65 21.99 22.10 10.44
N VAL A 66 22.39 23.21 11.05
CA VAL A 66 23.30 23.24 12.22
C VAL A 66 22.63 22.57 13.42
N ALA A 67 21.40 22.93 13.74
CA ALA A 67 20.63 22.30 14.83
C ALA A 67 20.48 20.79 14.64
N ARG A 68 20.20 20.32 13.41
CA ARG A 68 20.17 18.88 13.11
C ARG A 68 21.53 18.21 13.37
N THR A 69 22.61 18.82 12.91
CA THR A 69 23.97 18.26 13.07
C THR A 69 24.37 18.20 14.55
N ASP A 70 24.01 19.23 15.32
CA ASP A 70 24.25 19.28 16.76
C ASP A 70 23.42 18.25 17.52
N ALA A 71 22.15 18.07 17.16
CA ALA A 71 21.32 17.02 17.74
C ALA A 71 21.82 15.61 17.40
N GLN A 72 22.30 15.38 16.17
CA GLN A 72 22.94 14.11 15.80
C GLN A 72 24.18 13.85 16.66
N ARG A 73 25.03 14.86 16.90
CA ARG A 73 26.19 14.75 17.78
C ARG A 73 25.78 14.41 19.22
N VAL A 74 24.77 15.08 19.77
CA VAL A 74 24.28 14.79 21.12
C VAL A 74 23.72 13.36 21.23
N LEU A 75 22.96 12.90 20.23
CA LEU A 75 22.45 11.53 20.21
C LEU A 75 23.60 10.51 20.09
N PHE A 76 24.61 10.80 19.26
CA PHE A 76 25.83 10.00 19.17
C PHE A 76 26.54 9.89 20.52
N ASP A 77 26.80 11.02 21.18
CA ASP A 77 27.48 11.07 22.49
C ASP A 77 26.68 10.34 23.56
N TYR A 78 25.35 10.45 23.54
CA TYR A 78 24.48 9.68 24.42
C TYR A 78 24.66 8.18 24.21
N LEU A 79 24.51 7.69 22.98
CA LEU A 79 24.60 6.26 22.66
C LEU A 79 26.00 5.71 22.95
N HIS A 80 27.06 6.40 22.51
CA HIS A 80 28.44 5.93 22.66
C HIS A 80 28.97 6.11 24.09
N CYS A 81 28.91 7.33 24.64
CA CYS A 81 29.57 7.64 25.90
C CYS A 81 28.71 7.30 27.14
N THR A 82 27.38 7.33 27.03
CA THR A 82 26.48 7.05 28.17
C THR A 82 25.96 5.62 28.15
N ARG A 83 25.66 5.09 26.95
CA ARG A 83 25.06 3.76 26.79
C ARG A 83 26.05 2.69 26.34
N ASN A 84 27.32 3.06 26.15
CA ASN A 84 28.43 2.18 25.77
C ASN A 84 28.21 1.41 24.44
N PHE A 85 27.52 2.02 23.48
CA PHE A 85 27.39 1.43 22.16
C PHE A 85 28.71 1.54 21.41
N ASP A 86 28.99 0.56 20.55
CA ASP A 86 30.11 0.64 19.62
C ASP A 86 30.00 1.91 18.76
N PHE A 87 31.16 2.53 18.51
CA PHE A 87 31.26 3.80 17.78
C PHE A 87 30.47 3.76 16.46
N ASN A 88 30.64 2.69 15.68
CA ASN A 88 30.00 2.51 14.38
C ASN A 88 28.48 2.40 14.46
N ASP A 89 27.94 1.90 15.58
CA ASP A 89 26.50 1.77 15.76
C ASP A 89 25.90 3.07 16.26
N ALA A 90 26.52 3.72 17.24
CA ALA A 90 26.14 5.06 17.68
C ALA A 90 26.18 6.07 16.52
N GLU A 91 27.20 6.02 15.66
CA GLU A 91 27.34 6.90 14.51
C GLU A 91 26.25 6.63 13.47
N HIS A 92 25.98 5.36 13.17
CA HIS A 92 24.94 5.01 12.21
C HIS A 92 23.55 5.38 12.70
N ILE A 93 23.22 5.07 13.96
CA ILE A 93 21.91 5.36 14.54
C ILE A 93 21.67 6.88 14.53
N SER A 94 22.64 7.67 15.01
CA SER A 94 22.50 9.13 15.05
C SER A 94 22.35 9.77 13.67
N LYS A 95 23.09 9.29 12.66
CA LYS A 95 23.02 9.85 11.30
C LYS A 95 21.81 9.40 10.49
N ASN A 96 21.23 8.23 10.79
CA ASN A 96 20.17 7.62 9.98
C ASN A 96 18.78 7.59 10.65
N SER A 97 18.56 8.36 11.73
CA SER A 97 17.26 8.51 12.41
C SER A 97 16.70 9.94 12.36
N PRO A 98 16.47 10.52 11.17
CA PRO A 98 16.13 11.94 11.01
C PRO A 98 14.82 12.35 11.69
N HIS A 99 13.79 11.50 11.72
CA HIS A 99 12.52 11.84 12.38
C HIS A 99 12.67 11.80 13.89
N PHE A 100 13.42 10.84 14.43
CA PHE A 100 13.77 10.84 15.84
C PHE A 100 14.54 12.10 16.23
N ILE A 101 15.51 12.53 15.43
CA ILE A 101 16.25 13.78 15.64
C ILE A 101 15.32 15.00 15.60
N GLU A 102 14.39 15.06 14.66
CA GLU A 102 13.40 16.14 14.60
C GLU A 102 12.49 16.14 15.83
N ASN A 103 12.00 14.97 16.25
CA ASN A 103 11.22 14.84 17.48
C ASN A 103 12.00 15.25 18.73
N LEU A 104 13.29 14.92 18.80
CA LEU A 104 14.17 15.32 19.91
C LEU A 104 14.34 16.84 19.95
N LEU A 105 14.47 17.49 18.79
CA LEU A 105 14.56 18.95 18.68
C LEU A 105 13.26 19.65 19.09
N THR A 106 12.09 19.01 18.98
CA THR A 106 10.85 19.59 19.52
C THR A 106 10.79 19.63 21.05
N LYS A 107 11.74 18.99 21.75
CA LYS A 107 11.79 18.96 23.24
C LYS A 107 12.53 20.15 23.84
N ILE A 108 13.06 21.06 23.03
CA ILE A 108 13.78 22.25 23.47
C ILE A 108 13.10 23.51 22.94
N ASP A 109 13.09 24.57 23.74
CA ASP A 109 12.35 25.80 23.43
C ASP A 109 13.14 26.78 22.52
N ASN A 110 14.39 26.48 22.15
CA ASN A 110 15.28 27.39 21.43
C ASN A 110 16.35 26.67 20.57
N ASP A 111 16.57 27.16 19.35
CA ASP A 111 17.60 26.70 18.42
C ASP A 111 19.01 27.28 18.72
N LYS A 112 19.10 28.25 19.64
CA LYS A 112 20.37 28.75 20.18
C LYS A 112 20.76 27.88 21.38
N ASP A 113 21.91 27.19 21.30
CA ASP A 113 22.45 26.21 22.28
C ASP A 113 21.85 24.79 22.26
N VAL A 114 21.50 24.25 21.08
CA VAL A 114 20.97 22.88 20.90
C VAL A 114 21.76 21.83 21.69
N VAL A 115 23.10 21.85 21.59
CA VAL A 115 23.97 20.85 22.25
C VAL A 115 23.76 20.83 23.76
N ARG A 116 23.79 22.01 24.40
CA ARG A 116 23.66 22.13 25.86
C ARG A 116 22.27 21.73 26.35
N LEU A 117 21.24 22.18 25.63
CA LEU A 117 19.84 21.93 26.00
C LEU A 117 19.48 20.45 25.84
N LEU A 118 19.86 19.82 24.73
CA LEU A 118 19.62 18.39 24.52
C LEU A 118 20.41 17.51 25.47
N ASN A 119 21.68 17.84 25.76
CA ASN A 119 22.45 17.13 26.79
C ASN A 119 21.77 17.22 28.16
N LYS A 120 21.26 18.40 28.54
CA LYS A 120 20.48 18.55 29.77
C LYS A 120 19.21 17.71 29.72
N PHE A 121 18.49 17.70 28.60
CA PHE A 121 17.26 16.92 28.45
C PHE A 121 17.50 15.42 28.61
N LEU A 122 18.46 14.85 27.87
CA LEU A 122 18.77 13.40 27.90
C LEU A 122 19.30 12.90 29.25
N ARG A 123 19.91 13.77 30.06
CA ARG A 123 20.33 13.42 31.44
C ARG A 123 19.16 13.10 32.36
N TYR A 124 18.01 13.73 32.15
CA TYR A 124 16.83 13.59 33.03
C TYR A 124 15.66 12.87 32.38
N ASN A 125 15.71 12.64 31.06
CA ASN A 125 14.63 12.01 30.30
C ASN A 125 15.22 10.85 29.50
N PRO A 126 15.06 9.59 29.97
CA PRO A 126 15.50 8.44 29.19
C PRO A 126 14.70 8.34 27.90
N ILE A 127 15.39 8.01 26.81
CA ILE A 127 14.77 7.76 25.51
C ILE A 127 14.55 6.27 25.30
N ASN A 128 13.55 5.93 24.50
CA ASN A 128 13.40 4.56 24.00
C ASN A 128 14.40 4.34 22.86
N GLU A 129 15.51 3.66 23.14
CA GLU A 129 16.63 3.43 22.22
C GLU A 129 16.23 2.60 21.00
N PHE A 130 15.17 1.79 21.10
CA PHE A 130 14.64 1.02 19.98
C PHE A 130 14.08 1.92 18.88
N GLU A 131 13.58 3.12 19.20
CA GLU A 131 13.01 4.03 18.21
C GLU A 131 14.05 4.52 17.19
N PRO A 132 15.14 5.24 17.59
CA PRO A 132 16.15 5.69 16.64
C PRO A 132 16.88 4.52 16.00
N PHE A 133 17.03 3.40 16.71
CA PHE A 133 17.63 2.18 16.16
C PHE A 133 16.82 1.63 14.99
N PHE A 134 15.54 1.33 15.18
CA PHE A 134 14.72 0.77 14.11
C PHE A 134 14.52 1.75 12.94
N GLU A 135 14.42 3.05 13.22
CA GLU A 135 14.44 4.07 12.15
C GLU A 135 15.74 4.00 11.33
N SER A 136 16.89 3.91 12.01
CA SER A 136 18.20 3.79 11.34
C SER A 136 18.39 2.51 10.51
N LEU A 137 17.59 1.48 10.79
CA LEU A 137 17.54 0.23 10.02
C LEU A 137 16.55 0.27 8.84
N GLY A 138 15.98 1.44 8.55
CA GLY A 138 15.13 1.69 7.39
C GLY A 138 13.63 1.47 7.63
N LEU A 139 13.19 1.31 8.88
CA LEU A 139 11.75 1.30 9.19
C LEU A 139 11.18 2.72 9.13
N ARG A 140 9.98 2.86 8.58
CA ARG A 140 9.29 4.16 8.55
C ARG A 140 8.83 4.52 9.97
N PRO A 141 8.73 5.82 10.34
CA PRO A 141 8.24 6.23 11.65
C PRO A 141 6.86 5.67 12.00
N SER A 142 5.99 5.45 11.01
CA SER A 142 4.67 4.83 11.21
C SER A 142 4.72 3.32 11.50
N GLU A 143 5.84 2.66 11.21
CA GLU A 143 6.03 1.22 11.44
C GLU A 143 6.71 0.94 12.79
N VAL A 144 7.55 1.86 13.26
CA VAL A 144 8.32 1.70 14.51
C VAL A 144 7.43 1.33 15.71
N PRO A 145 6.31 2.02 16.01
CA PRO A 145 5.49 1.70 17.19
C PRO A 145 4.96 0.26 17.23
N SER A 146 4.75 -0.36 16.06
CA SER A 146 4.23 -1.73 15.97
C SER A 146 5.27 -2.82 16.27
N VAL A 147 6.56 -2.47 16.24
CA VAL A 147 7.68 -3.42 16.43
C VAL A 147 8.43 -3.20 17.75
N LEU A 148 8.08 -2.15 18.50
CA LEU A 148 8.70 -1.85 19.79
C LEU A 148 8.40 -2.97 20.81
N PRO A 149 9.39 -3.39 21.61
CA PRO A 149 9.14 -4.27 22.74
C PRO A 149 8.26 -3.60 23.80
N PRO A 150 7.22 -4.28 24.36
CA PRO A 150 6.26 -3.65 25.28
C PRO A 150 6.84 -3.11 26.60
N HIS A 151 7.99 -3.64 27.04
CA HIS A 151 8.57 -3.38 28.36
C HIS A 151 10.08 -3.12 28.33
N LEU A 152 10.66 -2.88 27.16
CA LEU A 152 12.09 -2.56 27.04
C LEU A 152 12.23 -1.17 26.42
N MET A 153 13.08 -0.34 27.03
CA MET A 153 13.44 0.97 26.51
C MET A 153 14.91 1.03 26.10
N TYR A 154 15.74 0.12 26.59
CA TYR A 154 17.17 0.08 26.31
C TYR A 154 17.50 -1.14 25.45
N LEU A 155 18.28 -0.94 24.38
CA LEU A 155 18.72 -2.03 23.50
C LEU A 155 19.66 -2.99 24.20
N GLY A 156 20.46 -2.49 25.15
CA GLY A 156 21.36 -3.31 25.96
C GLY A 156 20.63 -4.37 26.79
N ASP A 157 19.34 -4.19 27.07
CA ASP A 157 18.51 -5.20 27.76
C ASP A 157 18.09 -6.35 26.84
N ASN A 158 18.43 -6.29 25.54
CA ASN A 158 18.15 -7.31 24.55
C ASN A 158 19.43 -7.68 23.78
N ASP A 159 20.32 -8.36 24.49
CA ASP A 159 21.61 -8.85 24.01
C ASP A 159 21.50 -9.72 22.75
N MET A 160 20.52 -10.61 22.69
CA MET A 160 20.31 -11.51 21.53
C MET A 160 19.96 -10.73 20.27
N LEU A 161 19.18 -9.65 20.39
CA LEU A 161 18.84 -8.81 19.26
C LEU A 161 20.07 -8.11 18.69
N LEU A 162 20.92 -7.55 19.55
CA LEU A 162 22.16 -6.89 19.13
C LEU A 162 23.15 -7.89 18.53
N GLU A 163 23.36 -9.04 19.17
CA GLU A 163 24.22 -10.11 18.65
C GLU A 163 23.80 -10.52 17.23
N ASN A 164 22.52 -10.86 17.04
CA ASN A 164 22.03 -11.28 15.74
C ASN A 164 22.04 -10.13 14.71
N PHE A 165 21.82 -8.89 15.13
CA PHE A 165 22.02 -7.71 14.29
C PHE A 165 23.48 -7.59 13.80
N HIS A 166 24.47 -7.79 14.68
CA HIS A 166 25.88 -7.76 14.29
C HIS A 166 26.24 -8.93 13.38
N VAL A 167 25.70 -10.14 13.61
CA VAL A 167 25.87 -11.28 12.68
C VAL A 167 25.41 -10.91 11.27
N LEU A 168 24.22 -10.29 11.12
CA LEU A 168 23.72 -9.85 9.81
C LEU A 168 24.62 -8.78 9.18
N CYS A 169 25.06 -7.79 9.97
CA CYS A 169 25.97 -6.73 9.49
C CYS A 169 27.31 -7.30 9.03
N ASN A 170 27.95 -8.15 9.85
CA ASN A 170 29.25 -8.77 9.58
C ASN A 170 29.17 -9.76 8.41
N TYR A 171 28.00 -10.36 8.19
CA TYR A 171 27.74 -11.16 7.01
C TYR A 171 27.61 -10.32 5.73
N GLY A 172 27.39 -9.01 5.83
CA GLY A 172 27.33 -8.08 4.70
C GLY A 172 25.92 -7.68 4.29
N ILE A 173 24.92 -7.91 5.14
CA ILE A 173 23.55 -7.44 4.91
C ILE A 173 23.48 -5.93 5.17
N PRO A 174 22.96 -5.11 4.23
CA PRO A 174 22.85 -3.68 4.45
C PRO A 174 21.93 -3.35 5.63
N ARG A 175 22.38 -2.49 6.55
CA ARG A 175 21.63 -2.09 7.75
C ARG A 175 20.21 -1.60 7.44
N SER A 176 20.03 -0.87 6.34
CA SER A 176 18.74 -0.38 5.86
C SER A 176 17.75 -1.47 5.41
N LYS A 177 18.18 -2.74 5.33
CA LYS A 177 17.32 -3.90 5.06
C LYS A 177 16.96 -4.66 6.33
N ILE A 178 17.76 -4.54 7.39
CA ILE A 178 17.60 -5.31 8.63
C ILE A 178 16.31 -4.92 9.35
N GLY A 179 15.86 -3.67 9.27
CA GLY A 179 14.59 -3.24 9.85
C GLY A 179 13.40 -4.01 9.27
N ARG A 180 13.38 -4.21 7.95
CA ARG A 180 12.38 -5.06 7.29
C ARG A 180 12.50 -6.51 7.75
N MET A 181 13.72 -7.04 7.88
CA MET A 181 13.94 -8.40 8.37
C MET A 181 13.37 -8.59 9.78
N TYR A 182 13.57 -7.62 10.67
CA TYR A 182 13.00 -7.65 12.03
C TYR A 182 11.47 -7.68 12.02
N LYS A 183 10.85 -6.92 11.12
CA LYS A 183 9.39 -6.88 10.98
C LYS A 183 8.82 -8.19 10.41
N GLU A 184 9.50 -8.81 9.44
CA GLU A 184 9.00 -10.00 8.72
C GLU A 184 9.38 -11.32 9.38
N ALA A 185 10.48 -11.36 10.14
CA ALA A 185 11.04 -12.57 10.74
C ALA A 185 11.71 -12.24 12.08
N ARG A 186 10.93 -11.72 13.05
CA ARG A 186 11.43 -11.27 14.36
C ARG A 186 12.20 -12.36 15.11
N GLU A 187 11.83 -13.61 14.91
CA GLU A 187 12.38 -14.79 15.56
C GLU A 187 13.89 -14.93 15.34
N ILE A 188 14.42 -14.45 14.19
CA ILE A 188 15.85 -14.58 13.88
C ILE A 188 16.73 -13.73 14.81
N PHE A 189 16.15 -12.71 15.44
CA PHE A 189 16.83 -11.84 16.41
C PHE A 189 16.78 -12.39 17.83
N GLY A 190 16.02 -13.46 18.07
CA GLY A 190 15.98 -14.19 19.34
C GLY A 190 16.79 -15.48 19.32
N TYR A 191 17.61 -15.72 18.28
CA TYR A 191 18.44 -16.91 18.20
C TYR A 191 19.64 -16.81 19.14
N ASN A 192 19.96 -17.93 19.78
CA ASN A 192 21.18 -18.06 20.58
C ASN A 192 22.43 -17.81 19.72
N TYR A 193 23.52 -17.44 20.39
CA TYR A 193 24.83 -17.19 19.77
C TYR A 193 25.22 -18.25 18.72
N GLY A 194 25.67 -17.79 17.55
CA GLY A 194 26.14 -18.63 16.46
C GLY A 194 25.07 -19.32 15.61
N VAL A 195 23.82 -19.45 16.08
CA VAL A 195 22.74 -20.14 15.35
C VAL A 195 22.42 -19.43 14.03
N LEU A 196 22.30 -18.10 14.04
CA LEU A 196 22.03 -17.31 12.82
C LEU A 196 23.16 -17.44 11.79
N LYS A 197 24.42 -17.46 12.25
CA LYS A 197 25.59 -17.67 11.39
C LYS A 197 25.56 -19.05 10.73
N LEU A 198 25.26 -20.11 11.49
CA LEU A 198 25.13 -21.46 10.95
C LEU A 198 24.01 -21.59 9.91
N LYS A 199 22.89 -20.88 10.10
CA LYS A 199 21.79 -20.83 9.13
C LYS A 199 22.21 -20.17 7.83
N LEU A 200 22.91 -19.04 7.89
CA LEU A 200 23.46 -18.38 6.70
C LEU A 200 24.42 -19.31 5.94
N LEU A 201 25.33 -19.97 6.66
CA LEU A 201 26.25 -20.96 6.09
C LEU A 201 25.52 -22.17 5.48
N ALA A 202 24.40 -22.60 6.06
CA ALA A 202 23.62 -23.70 5.50
C ALA A 202 23.07 -23.37 4.10
N TYR A 203 22.75 -22.09 3.83
CA TYR A 203 22.37 -21.65 2.48
C TYR A 203 23.58 -21.52 1.54
N GLU A 204 24.77 -21.15 2.03
CA GLU A 204 26.00 -21.20 1.23
C GLU A 204 26.33 -22.64 0.80
N ASN A 205 26.11 -23.61 1.70
CA ASN A 205 26.31 -25.04 1.44
C ASN A 205 25.37 -25.61 0.36
N LEU A 206 24.34 -24.87 -0.06
CA LEU A 206 23.53 -25.21 -1.24
C LEU A 206 24.18 -24.79 -2.57
N GLY A 207 25.43 -24.32 -2.54
CA GLY A 207 26.15 -23.83 -3.72
C GLY A 207 25.80 -22.40 -4.09
N LEU A 208 25.31 -21.60 -3.14
CA LEU A 208 25.07 -20.17 -3.29
C LEU A 208 26.30 -19.40 -2.80
N SER A 209 26.72 -18.39 -3.54
CA SER A 209 27.72 -17.44 -3.07
C SER A 209 27.16 -16.57 -1.96
N LYS A 210 28.05 -16.08 -1.11
CA LYS A 210 27.72 -15.15 -0.02
C LYS A 210 26.89 -13.95 -0.50
N THR A 211 27.21 -13.37 -1.66
CA THR A 211 26.46 -12.24 -2.24
C THR A 211 25.02 -12.64 -2.61
N THR A 212 24.83 -13.83 -3.18
CA THR A 212 23.49 -14.37 -3.46
C THR A 212 22.72 -14.64 -2.18
N VAL A 213 23.34 -15.22 -1.15
CA VAL A 213 22.69 -15.45 0.16
C VAL A 213 22.27 -14.13 0.79
N VAL A 214 23.14 -13.11 0.81
CA VAL A 214 22.81 -11.76 1.29
C VAL A 214 21.56 -11.23 0.59
N LYS A 215 21.50 -11.31 -0.75
CA LYS A 215 20.35 -10.83 -1.51
C LYS A 215 19.09 -11.66 -1.23
N LEU A 216 19.22 -12.98 -1.16
CA LEU A 216 18.14 -13.93 -0.90
C LEU A 216 17.46 -13.64 0.44
N VAL A 217 18.22 -13.63 1.54
CA VAL A 217 17.67 -13.45 2.90
C VAL A 217 17.21 -12.02 3.15
N SER A 218 17.78 -11.03 2.45
CA SER A 218 17.27 -9.65 2.47
C SER A 218 15.89 -9.53 1.78
N CYS A 219 15.63 -10.37 0.77
CA CYS A 219 14.33 -10.40 0.10
C CYS A 219 13.32 -11.27 0.85
N CYS A 220 13.77 -12.40 1.41
CA CYS A 220 12.95 -13.44 2.05
C CYS A 220 13.52 -13.80 3.44
N PRO A 221 13.34 -12.95 4.46
CA PRO A 221 13.92 -13.17 5.79
C PRO A 221 13.40 -14.45 6.46
N SER A 222 12.19 -14.89 6.11
CA SER A 222 11.56 -16.12 6.59
C SER A 222 12.36 -17.39 6.29
N LEU A 223 13.25 -17.38 5.30
CA LEU A 223 14.15 -18.51 5.02
C LEU A 223 15.12 -18.79 6.17
N LEU A 224 15.40 -17.80 7.02
CA LEU A 224 16.26 -18.00 8.18
C LEU A 224 15.48 -18.58 9.39
N ILE A 225 14.16 -18.70 9.30
CA ILE A 225 13.33 -19.30 10.35
C ILE A 225 13.35 -20.83 10.24
N GLY A 226 13.74 -21.51 11.32
CA GLY A 226 13.76 -22.99 11.36
C GLY A 226 14.92 -23.63 10.58
N GLY A 227 14.68 -24.77 9.93
CA GLY A 227 15.71 -25.44 9.11
C GLY A 227 15.85 -24.80 7.72
N VAL A 228 16.73 -25.36 6.88
CA VAL A 228 16.79 -24.99 5.46
C VAL A 228 15.45 -25.31 4.79
N ASP A 229 14.85 -24.31 4.15
CA ASP A 229 13.55 -24.44 3.48
C ASP A 229 13.58 -25.49 2.35
N ARG A 230 12.77 -26.54 2.49
CA ARG A 230 12.72 -27.67 1.54
C ARG A 230 12.21 -27.24 0.16
N GLU A 231 11.23 -26.34 0.10
CA GLU A 231 10.63 -25.94 -1.17
C GLU A 231 11.59 -25.04 -1.97
N PHE A 232 12.35 -24.20 -1.28
CA PHE A 232 13.47 -23.46 -1.87
C PHE A 232 14.56 -24.41 -2.40
N VAL A 233 14.94 -25.44 -1.66
CA VAL A 233 15.89 -26.47 -2.14
C VAL A 233 15.36 -27.17 -3.39
N ASN A 234 14.06 -27.48 -3.46
CA ASN A 234 13.44 -28.04 -4.65
C ASN A 234 13.54 -27.09 -5.85
N VAL A 235 13.34 -25.78 -5.65
CA VAL A 235 13.53 -24.76 -6.70
C VAL A 235 14.97 -24.75 -7.21
N LEU A 236 15.97 -24.76 -6.31
CA LEU A 236 17.38 -24.87 -6.72
C LEU A 236 17.66 -26.17 -7.48
N GLY A 237 17.07 -27.29 -7.03
CA GLY A 237 17.14 -28.57 -7.74
C GLY A 237 16.59 -28.48 -9.17
N ARG A 238 15.50 -27.74 -9.39
CA ARG A 238 14.97 -27.47 -10.74
C ARG A 238 15.91 -26.63 -11.59
N LEU A 239 16.52 -25.57 -11.02
CA LEU A 239 17.50 -24.75 -11.73
C LEU A 239 18.70 -25.59 -12.19
N ASN A 240 19.23 -26.43 -11.29
CA ASN A 240 20.35 -27.32 -11.60
C ASN A 240 19.99 -28.33 -12.71
N ARG A 241 18.80 -28.95 -12.67
CA ARG A 241 18.33 -29.84 -13.74
C ARG A 241 18.20 -29.14 -15.09
N ALA A 242 17.86 -27.86 -15.08
CA ALA A 242 17.81 -27.01 -16.28
C ALA A 242 19.21 -26.54 -16.74
N GLY A 243 20.29 -26.92 -16.05
CA GLY A 243 21.67 -26.51 -16.37
C GLY A 243 22.02 -25.09 -15.95
N LEU A 244 21.25 -24.50 -15.02
CA LEU A 244 21.47 -23.15 -14.50
C LEU A 244 22.19 -23.22 -13.15
N LYS A 245 23.21 -22.37 -12.96
CA LYS A 245 23.87 -22.24 -11.65
C LYS A 245 22.90 -21.66 -10.63
N ASN A 246 22.88 -22.24 -9.42
CA ASN A 246 22.06 -21.77 -8.30
C ASN A 246 22.19 -20.25 -8.06
N ASP A 247 23.40 -19.70 -8.22
CA ASP A 247 23.69 -18.29 -8.01
C ASP A 247 22.89 -17.31 -8.87
N LEU A 248 22.39 -17.76 -10.02
CA LEU A 248 21.57 -16.92 -10.91
C LEU A 248 20.26 -16.49 -10.24
N ILE A 249 19.78 -17.22 -9.23
CA ILE A 249 18.59 -16.84 -8.47
C ILE A 249 18.73 -15.45 -7.86
N GLY A 250 19.96 -15.03 -7.51
CA GLY A 250 20.23 -13.67 -7.06
C GLY A 250 19.74 -12.63 -8.06
N GLY A 251 19.88 -12.87 -9.36
CA GLY A 251 19.38 -11.97 -10.42
C GLY A 251 17.86 -11.91 -10.52
N TYR A 252 17.16 -12.95 -10.09
CA TYR A 252 15.71 -13.10 -10.27
C TYR A 252 14.89 -12.49 -9.13
N LEU A 253 15.54 -12.20 -8.00
CA LEU A 253 14.90 -11.67 -6.79
C LEU A 253 14.88 -10.14 -6.75
N SER A 254 13.76 -9.61 -6.26
CA SER A 254 13.48 -8.20 -6.06
C SER A 254 13.14 -7.94 -4.59
N ALA A 255 13.80 -6.95 -3.99
CA ALA A 255 13.56 -6.56 -2.60
C ALA A 255 12.19 -5.90 -2.34
N LYS A 256 11.38 -5.67 -3.39
CA LYS A 256 10.02 -5.11 -3.28
C LYS A 256 8.94 -6.19 -3.20
N GLU A 257 9.28 -7.43 -3.50
CA GLU A 257 8.34 -8.54 -3.61
C GLU A 257 8.50 -9.51 -2.42
N SER A 258 7.44 -10.30 -2.19
CA SER A 258 7.46 -11.44 -1.29
C SER A 258 7.39 -12.74 -2.09
N TYR A 259 8.06 -13.78 -1.60
CA TYR A 259 8.20 -15.04 -2.32
C TYR A 259 7.62 -16.19 -1.50
N ASP A 260 6.69 -16.91 -2.12
CA ASP A 260 6.13 -18.17 -1.66
C ASP A 260 6.78 -19.29 -2.45
N TRP A 261 7.77 -19.94 -1.85
CA TRP A 261 8.57 -20.98 -2.48
C TRP A 261 7.76 -22.23 -2.82
N LYS A 262 6.75 -22.55 -1.99
CA LYS A 262 5.82 -23.66 -2.24
C LYS A 262 5.02 -23.41 -3.51
N ARG A 263 4.40 -22.24 -3.64
CA ARG A 263 3.65 -21.88 -4.85
C ARG A 263 4.54 -21.82 -6.09
N LEU A 264 5.78 -21.36 -5.93
CA LEU A 264 6.75 -21.32 -7.02
C LEU A 264 7.08 -22.73 -7.52
N ILE A 265 7.40 -23.67 -6.63
CA ILE A 265 7.71 -25.04 -7.03
C ILE A 265 6.49 -25.77 -7.58
N ASP A 266 5.29 -25.55 -7.01
CA ASP A 266 4.03 -26.08 -7.54
C ASP A 266 3.77 -25.61 -8.97
N THR A 267 4.11 -24.35 -9.27
CA THR A 267 4.01 -23.80 -10.63
C THR A 267 5.00 -24.49 -11.57
N ILE A 268 6.23 -24.74 -11.13
CA ILE A 268 7.24 -25.45 -11.95
C ILE A 268 6.78 -26.90 -12.21
N TYR A 269 6.28 -27.60 -11.19
CA TYR A 269 5.73 -28.95 -11.37
C TYR A 269 4.50 -28.98 -12.28
N PHE A 270 3.68 -27.94 -12.27
CA PHE A 270 2.60 -27.80 -13.25
C PHE A 270 3.15 -27.69 -14.67
N LEU A 271 4.21 -26.89 -14.90
CA LEU A 271 4.86 -26.80 -16.21
C LEU A 271 5.43 -28.17 -16.65
N ASP A 272 6.06 -28.90 -15.74
CA ASP A 272 6.55 -30.26 -16.00
C ASP A 272 5.41 -31.19 -16.43
N LYS A 273 4.27 -31.15 -15.71
CA LYS A 273 3.10 -32.01 -15.97
C LYS A 273 2.44 -31.74 -17.32
N VAL A 274 2.45 -30.50 -17.80
CA VAL A 274 1.87 -30.18 -19.11
C VAL A 274 2.81 -30.50 -20.26
N GLY A 275 4.06 -30.89 -19.98
CA GLY A 275 5.05 -31.29 -20.98
C GLY A 275 6.03 -30.18 -21.37
N TYR A 276 6.21 -29.16 -20.52
CA TYR A 276 7.24 -28.14 -20.73
C TYR A 276 8.61 -28.75 -20.46
N SER A 277 9.51 -28.70 -21.45
CA SER A 277 10.82 -29.35 -21.33
C SER A 277 11.79 -28.56 -20.43
N GLU A 278 12.82 -29.24 -19.92
CA GLU A 278 13.91 -28.58 -19.17
C GLU A 278 14.59 -27.48 -19.99
N GLU A 279 14.67 -27.67 -21.31
CA GLU A 279 15.26 -26.70 -22.23
C GLU A 279 14.38 -25.46 -22.38
N GLN A 280 13.08 -25.66 -22.58
CA GLN A 280 12.11 -24.57 -22.63
C GLN A 280 12.10 -23.78 -21.31
N PHE A 281 12.21 -24.48 -20.17
CA PHE A 281 12.30 -23.84 -18.85
C PHE A 281 13.57 -23.02 -18.68
N ARG A 282 14.73 -23.55 -19.10
CA ARG A 282 15.99 -22.83 -19.12
C ARG A 282 15.89 -21.56 -19.97
N ASP A 283 15.34 -21.66 -21.18
CA ASP A 283 15.24 -20.56 -22.12
C ASP A 283 14.25 -19.48 -21.64
N LEU A 284 13.16 -19.90 -21.00
CA LEU A 284 12.22 -19.00 -20.31
C LEU A 284 12.92 -18.19 -19.21
N LEU A 285 13.72 -18.83 -18.37
CA LEU A 285 14.44 -18.15 -17.28
C LEU A 285 15.56 -17.24 -17.77
N LYS A 286 16.22 -17.58 -18.88
CA LYS A 286 17.21 -16.70 -19.52
C LYS A 286 16.56 -15.46 -20.13
N THR A 287 15.38 -15.64 -20.72
CA THR A 287 14.68 -14.57 -21.44
C THR A 287 13.89 -13.67 -20.50
N ASN A 288 13.13 -14.24 -19.57
CA ASN A 288 12.29 -13.49 -18.64
C ASN A 288 12.09 -14.24 -17.30
N PRO A 289 13.08 -14.18 -16.40
CA PRO A 289 12.95 -14.83 -15.09
C PRO A 289 11.89 -14.18 -14.20
N VAL A 290 11.62 -12.88 -14.41
CA VAL A 290 10.61 -12.14 -13.65
C VAL A 290 9.24 -12.78 -13.82
N LEU A 291 8.92 -13.32 -14.99
CA LEU A 291 7.65 -14.01 -15.22
C LEU A 291 7.42 -15.16 -14.21
N VAL A 292 8.44 -15.98 -13.97
CA VAL A 292 8.33 -17.16 -13.10
C VAL A 292 8.38 -16.73 -11.62
N PHE A 293 9.28 -15.80 -11.28
CA PHE A 293 9.55 -15.42 -9.89
C PHE A 293 8.60 -14.35 -9.33
N GLU A 294 8.12 -13.40 -10.14
CA GLU A 294 7.22 -12.33 -9.70
C GLU A 294 5.84 -12.89 -9.31
N GLY A 295 5.40 -12.63 -8.08
CA GLY A 295 4.18 -13.23 -7.53
C GLY A 295 4.29 -14.74 -7.32
N SER A 296 5.52 -15.28 -7.30
CA SER A 296 5.85 -16.69 -7.03
C SER A 296 5.06 -17.65 -7.91
N GLY A 297 5.21 -17.54 -9.23
CA GLY A 297 4.61 -18.44 -10.22
C GLY A 297 3.12 -18.22 -10.50
N LYS A 298 2.38 -17.50 -9.65
CA LYS A 298 0.91 -17.36 -9.76
C LYS A 298 0.45 -16.88 -11.14
N LYS A 299 1.13 -15.88 -11.72
CA LYS A 299 0.74 -15.31 -13.02
C LYS A 299 0.96 -16.29 -14.16
N VAL A 300 2.10 -16.99 -14.15
CA VAL A 300 2.43 -18.04 -15.12
C VAL A 300 1.41 -19.15 -15.05
N TYR A 301 1.15 -19.66 -13.86
CA TYR A 301 0.17 -20.72 -13.64
C TYR A 301 -1.20 -20.36 -14.22
N LEU A 302 -1.70 -19.15 -13.92
CA LEU A 302 -2.98 -18.68 -14.44
C LEU A 302 -2.99 -18.49 -15.96
N LEU A 303 -1.91 -17.93 -16.52
CA LEU A 303 -1.82 -17.67 -17.96
C LEU A 303 -1.70 -18.97 -18.75
N PHE A 304 -0.73 -19.82 -18.43
CA PHE A 304 -0.57 -21.13 -19.06
C PHE A 304 -1.84 -21.98 -18.92
N GLY A 305 -2.41 -22.06 -17.71
CA GLY A 305 -3.64 -22.81 -17.49
C GLY A 305 -4.82 -22.27 -18.29
N ARG A 306 -4.85 -20.97 -18.61
CA ARG A 306 -5.89 -20.38 -19.47
C ARG A 306 -5.66 -20.68 -20.94
N LEU A 307 -4.41 -20.58 -21.42
CA LEU A 307 -4.05 -20.86 -22.81
C LEU A 307 -4.27 -22.34 -23.16
N LEU A 308 -3.88 -23.26 -22.27
CA LEU A 308 -4.13 -24.69 -22.45
C LEU A 308 -5.63 -25.02 -22.50
N LYS A 309 -6.46 -24.32 -21.70
CA LYS A 309 -7.92 -24.46 -21.76
C LYS A 309 -8.55 -23.94 -23.04
N LEU A 310 -7.83 -23.13 -23.82
CA LEU A 310 -8.24 -22.67 -25.13
C LEU A 310 -7.74 -23.60 -26.26
N GLY A 311 -7.14 -24.74 -25.93
CA GLY A 311 -6.68 -25.72 -26.92
C GLY A 311 -5.25 -25.51 -27.43
N LEU A 312 -4.57 -24.41 -27.05
CA LEU A 312 -3.17 -24.20 -27.47
C LEU A 312 -2.26 -25.28 -26.91
N LYS A 313 -1.37 -25.80 -27.76
CA LYS A 313 -0.35 -26.77 -27.39
C LYS A 313 0.80 -26.08 -26.65
N VAL A 314 1.51 -26.84 -25.81
CA VAL A 314 2.64 -26.31 -25.03
C VAL A 314 3.72 -25.67 -25.89
N ASN A 315 4.04 -26.25 -27.06
CA ASN A 315 5.03 -25.70 -27.97
C ASN A 315 4.58 -24.38 -28.62
N GLU A 316 3.28 -24.22 -28.87
CA GLU A 316 2.70 -22.97 -29.39
C GLU A 316 2.82 -21.88 -28.31
N ILE A 317 2.42 -22.19 -27.08
CA ILE A 317 2.55 -21.29 -25.92
C ILE A 317 4.02 -20.89 -25.68
N TYR A 318 4.94 -21.84 -25.79
CA TYR A 318 6.37 -21.58 -25.69
C TYR A 318 6.82 -20.59 -26.76
N SER A 319 6.48 -20.86 -28.03
CA SER A 319 6.87 -20.01 -29.15
C SER A 319 6.39 -18.56 -28.97
N LEU A 320 5.16 -18.39 -28.50
CA LEU A 320 4.57 -17.09 -28.18
C LEU A 320 5.38 -16.31 -27.14
N PHE A 321 5.86 -16.96 -26.07
CA PHE A 321 6.66 -16.29 -25.05
C PHE A 321 8.08 -15.98 -25.50
N THR A 322 8.66 -16.82 -26.35
CA THR A 322 9.97 -16.55 -26.95
C THR A 322 9.93 -15.40 -27.96
N GLN A 323 8.87 -15.31 -28.77
CA GLN A 323 8.69 -14.24 -29.76
C GLN A 323 8.35 -12.91 -29.11
N TYR A 324 7.57 -12.94 -28.02
CA TYR A 324 7.11 -11.74 -27.35
C TYR A 324 7.55 -11.69 -25.88
N PRO A 325 8.85 -11.60 -25.56
CA PRO A 325 9.31 -11.60 -24.16
C PRO A 325 8.77 -10.40 -23.36
N GLN A 326 8.45 -9.31 -24.05
CA GLN A 326 7.97 -8.06 -23.48
C GLN A 326 6.51 -8.13 -22.97
N ILE A 327 5.71 -9.10 -23.45
CA ILE A 327 4.29 -9.22 -23.07
C ILE A 327 4.06 -9.77 -21.66
N LEU A 328 5.13 -10.16 -20.99
CA LEU A 328 5.11 -10.92 -19.75
C LEU A 328 5.20 -10.05 -18.49
N SER A 329 5.17 -8.72 -18.62
CA SER A 329 5.01 -7.84 -17.46
C SER A 329 3.64 -8.04 -16.78
N ALA A 330 3.58 -7.81 -15.47
CA ALA A 330 2.35 -7.89 -14.67
C ALA A 330 1.12 -7.23 -15.32
N LYS A 331 1.32 -6.05 -15.91
CA LYS A 331 0.28 -5.26 -16.58
C LYS A 331 -0.22 -5.96 -17.83
N ARG A 332 0.69 -6.47 -18.66
CA ARG A 332 0.37 -7.06 -19.96
C ARG A 332 -0.27 -8.45 -19.83
N VAL A 333 0.19 -9.28 -18.88
CA VAL A 333 -0.50 -10.55 -18.54
C VAL A 333 -1.93 -10.29 -18.09
N LYS A 334 -2.15 -9.25 -17.27
CA LYS A 334 -3.51 -8.85 -16.85
C LYS A 334 -4.36 -8.40 -18.03
N ASN A 335 -3.80 -7.63 -18.97
CA ASN A 335 -4.48 -7.21 -20.19
C ASN A 335 -4.85 -8.42 -21.07
N LEU A 336 -3.92 -9.35 -21.28
CA LEU A 336 -4.14 -10.56 -22.05
C LEU A 336 -5.26 -11.43 -21.45
N LEU A 337 -5.18 -11.73 -20.15
CA LEU A 337 -6.24 -12.49 -19.45
C LEU A 337 -7.60 -11.79 -19.54
N ARG A 338 -7.62 -10.45 -19.52
CA ARG A 338 -8.85 -9.67 -19.71
C ARG A 338 -9.37 -9.75 -21.14
N GLY A 339 -8.50 -9.65 -22.15
CA GLY A 339 -8.86 -9.80 -23.55
C GLY A 339 -9.46 -11.17 -23.83
N ILE A 340 -8.79 -12.24 -23.36
CA ILE A 340 -9.31 -13.62 -23.44
C ILE A 340 -10.69 -13.73 -22.79
N HIS A 341 -10.87 -13.14 -21.60
CA HIS A 341 -12.15 -13.18 -20.92
C HIS A 341 -13.25 -12.45 -21.70
N ILE A 342 -12.93 -11.31 -22.34
CA ILE A 342 -13.87 -10.57 -23.18
C ILE A 342 -14.31 -11.40 -24.38
N LEU A 343 -13.36 -12.02 -25.10
CA LEU A 343 -13.67 -12.85 -26.27
C LEU A 343 -14.60 -14.02 -25.91
N LEU A 344 -14.34 -14.66 -24.77
CA LEU A 344 -15.22 -15.71 -24.24
C LEU A 344 -16.62 -15.19 -23.85
N VAL A 345 -16.72 -13.98 -23.27
CA VAL A 345 -18.02 -13.37 -22.90
C VAL A 345 -18.84 -12.97 -24.13
N ILE A 346 -18.16 -12.59 -25.22
CA ILE A 346 -18.80 -12.29 -26.51
C ILE A 346 -19.37 -13.56 -27.17
N GLY A 347 -18.88 -14.74 -26.78
CA GLY A 347 -19.35 -16.03 -27.26
C GLY A 347 -18.49 -16.64 -28.37
N MET A 348 -17.26 -16.14 -28.55
CA MET A 348 -16.35 -16.64 -29.56
C MET A 348 -15.87 -18.06 -29.22
N GLY A 349 -15.71 -18.90 -30.25
CA GLY A 349 -15.23 -20.27 -30.11
C GLY A 349 -13.83 -20.32 -29.51
N VAL A 350 -13.51 -21.40 -28.80
CA VAL A 350 -12.17 -21.55 -28.18
C VAL A 350 -11.06 -21.57 -29.22
N GLU A 351 -11.33 -22.15 -30.41
CA GLU A 351 -10.31 -22.28 -31.47
C GLU A 351 -10.07 -20.95 -32.19
N ASP A 352 -11.15 -20.21 -32.46
CA ASP A 352 -11.10 -18.83 -32.95
C ASP A 352 -10.28 -17.92 -32.03
N ILE A 353 -10.48 -18.06 -30.71
CA ILE A 353 -9.71 -17.31 -29.71
C ILE A 353 -8.23 -17.74 -29.76
N ALA A 354 -7.95 -19.03 -29.91
CA ALA A 354 -6.58 -19.53 -30.02
C ALA A 354 -5.86 -18.96 -31.26
N ASP A 355 -6.55 -18.85 -32.39
CA ASP A 355 -6.02 -18.24 -33.62
C ASP A 355 -5.72 -16.75 -33.45
N ILE A 356 -6.62 -16.00 -32.78
CA ILE A 356 -6.40 -14.58 -32.47
C ILE A 356 -5.21 -14.40 -31.53
N ILE A 357 -5.07 -15.25 -30.50
CA ILE A 357 -3.92 -15.20 -29.60
C ILE A 357 -2.64 -15.48 -30.36
N SER A 358 -2.65 -16.48 -31.25
CA SER A 358 -1.46 -16.89 -32.01
C SER A 358 -0.99 -15.82 -33.00
N THR A 359 -1.92 -15.04 -33.56
CA THR A 359 -1.62 -14.02 -34.57
C THR A 359 -1.48 -12.60 -34.02
N GLN A 360 -2.18 -12.26 -32.93
CA GLN A 360 -2.32 -10.88 -32.42
C GLN A 360 -1.99 -10.73 -30.93
N MET A 361 -1.16 -11.61 -30.38
CA MET A 361 -0.79 -11.61 -28.97
C MET A 361 -0.31 -10.24 -28.46
N GLU A 362 0.56 -9.58 -29.21
CA GLU A 362 1.15 -8.31 -28.82
C GLU A 362 0.10 -7.20 -28.61
N LEU A 363 -0.94 -7.18 -29.45
CA LEU A 363 -2.02 -6.21 -29.39
C LEU A 363 -2.89 -6.44 -28.14
N LEU A 364 -3.29 -7.69 -27.89
CA LEU A 364 -4.06 -8.08 -26.69
C LEU A 364 -3.30 -7.75 -25.40
N CYS A 365 -1.98 -7.89 -25.42
CA CYS A 365 -1.14 -7.59 -24.27
C CYS A 365 -0.96 -6.07 -24.07
N SER A 366 -0.90 -5.29 -25.15
CA SER A 366 -0.65 -3.85 -25.12
C SER A 366 -1.86 -3.02 -24.71
N ALA A 367 -3.07 -3.46 -25.08
CA ALA A 367 -4.28 -2.66 -24.90
C ALA A 367 -4.93 -2.82 -23.51
N ALA A 368 -5.45 -1.72 -22.97
CA ALA A 368 -6.22 -1.71 -21.73
C ALA A 368 -7.72 -1.78 -22.04
N LEU A 369 -8.20 -2.97 -22.39
CA LEU A 369 -9.60 -3.17 -22.81
C LEU A 369 -10.61 -2.78 -21.71
N LYS A 370 -11.78 -2.22 -22.08
CA LYS A 370 -12.93 -1.98 -21.17
C LYS A 370 -13.45 -3.28 -20.53
N GLY A 371 -14.31 -3.14 -19.51
CA GLY A 371 -14.82 -4.27 -18.73
C GLY A 371 -15.80 -5.15 -19.52
N PRO A 372 -15.85 -6.48 -19.28
CA PRO A 372 -16.75 -7.40 -19.97
C PRO A 372 -18.23 -7.02 -19.78
N VAL A 373 -18.60 -6.39 -18.66
CA VAL A 373 -19.96 -5.91 -18.37
C VAL A 373 -20.37 -4.76 -19.29
N THR A 374 -19.47 -3.83 -19.59
CA THR A 374 -19.72 -2.69 -20.48
C THR A 374 -19.97 -3.17 -21.91
N LEU A 375 -19.15 -4.12 -22.37
CA LEU A 375 -19.28 -4.70 -23.71
C LEU A 375 -20.53 -5.59 -23.82
N ARG A 376 -20.84 -6.39 -22.79
CA ARG A 376 -22.06 -7.21 -22.76
C ARG A 376 -23.34 -6.38 -22.84
N ARG A 377 -23.35 -5.16 -22.27
CA ARG A 377 -24.47 -4.22 -22.38
C ARG A 377 -24.55 -3.59 -23.78
N GLN A 378 -23.41 -3.32 -24.41
CA GLN A 378 -23.35 -2.72 -25.75
C GLN A 378 -23.76 -3.68 -26.87
N PHE A 379 -23.53 -4.99 -26.70
CA PHE A 379 -23.70 -5.98 -27.77
C PHE A 379 -24.74 -7.06 -27.45
N LYS A 380 -25.71 -6.74 -26.58
CA LYS A 380 -26.72 -7.70 -26.10
C LYS A 380 -27.50 -8.37 -27.24
N ASP A 381 -27.71 -7.65 -28.36
CA ASP A 381 -28.55 -8.09 -29.48
C ASP A 381 -27.75 -8.39 -30.78
N LYS A 382 -26.40 -8.37 -30.73
CA LYS A 382 -25.53 -8.51 -31.93
C LYS A 382 -24.29 -9.41 -31.70
N LYS A 383 -24.42 -10.45 -30.87
CA LYS A 383 -23.27 -11.31 -30.52
C LYS A 383 -22.67 -12.04 -31.72
N ASP A 384 -23.51 -12.63 -32.56
CA ASP A 384 -23.05 -13.47 -33.67
C ASP A 384 -22.40 -12.62 -34.77
N SER A 385 -22.99 -11.45 -35.07
CA SER A 385 -22.40 -10.48 -36.00
C SER A 385 -21.10 -9.87 -35.47
N LEU A 386 -20.99 -9.63 -34.15
CA LEU A 386 -19.74 -9.17 -33.55
C LEU A 386 -18.65 -10.25 -33.58
N CYS A 387 -18.99 -11.52 -33.31
CA CYS A 387 -18.04 -12.63 -33.46
C CYS A 387 -17.50 -12.67 -34.89
N GLN A 388 -18.38 -12.59 -35.90
CA GLN A 388 -17.98 -12.60 -37.30
C GLN A 388 -17.08 -11.42 -37.68
N ILE A 389 -17.40 -10.20 -37.22
CA ILE A 389 -16.56 -9.01 -37.42
C ILE A 389 -15.18 -9.18 -36.77
N LEU A 390 -15.12 -9.76 -35.58
CA LEU A 390 -13.85 -10.01 -34.89
C LEU A 390 -13.03 -11.13 -35.54
N MET A 391 -13.68 -12.11 -36.17
CA MET A 391 -13.02 -13.14 -36.96
C MET A 391 -12.39 -12.56 -38.23
N GLU A 392 -13.11 -11.68 -38.93
CA GLU A 392 -12.60 -11.02 -40.15
C GLU A 392 -11.54 -9.98 -39.82
N ASN A 393 -11.67 -9.27 -38.70
CA ASN A 393 -10.71 -8.28 -38.25
C ASN A 393 -10.64 -8.18 -36.72
N PRO A 394 -9.73 -8.93 -36.07
CA PRO A 394 -9.62 -8.90 -34.62
C PRO A 394 -9.14 -7.54 -34.07
N LEU A 395 -8.61 -6.64 -34.92
CA LEU A 395 -8.32 -5.26 -34.54
C LEU A 395 -9.60 -4.46 -34.24
N GLU A 396 -10.76 -4.91 -34.73
CA GLU A 396 -12.04 -4.30 -34.38
C GLU A 396 -12.33 -4.42 -32.89
N LEU A 397 -11.75 -5.37 -32.14
CA LEU A 397 -11.90 -5.41 -30.67
C LEU A 397 -11.38 -4.13 -30.00
N PHE A 398 -10.23 -3.64 -30.49
CA PHE A 398 -9.61 -2.41 -30.00
C PHE A 398 -10.25 -1.17 -30.62
N ARG A 399 -10.74 -1.29 -31.86
CA ARG A 399 -11.57 -0.24 -32.48
C ARG A 399 -12.92 -0.11 -31.82
N LEU A 400 -13.52 -1.13 -31.23
CA LEU A 400 -14.79 -1.04 -30.52
C LEU A 400 -14.61 -0.37 -29.15
N ASP A 401 -13.45 -0.59 -28.53
CA ASP A 401 -13.04 0.17 -27.35
C ASP A 401 -12.89 1.67 -27.66
N SER A 402 -12.43 2.01 -28.88
CA SER A 402 -12.24 3.37 -29.39
C SER A 402 -13.38 3.93 -30.27
N LYS A 403 -14.34 3.14 -30.77
CA LYS A 403 -15.53 3.54 -31.56
C LYS A 403 -16.71 3.83 -30.64
N SER A 404 -16.74 3.23 -29.45
CA SER A 404 -17.45 3.79 -28.31
C SER A 404 -16.95 5.20 -27.99
N GLU A 405 -15.67 5.51 -28.24
CA GLU A 405 -15.18 6.88 -28.18
C GLU A 405 -15.63 7.69 -29.39
N VAL A 406 -15.92 7.13 -30.58
CA VAL A 406 -16.36 7.87 -31.79
C VAL A 406 -17.84 8.28 -31.74
N GLU A 407 -18.77 7.43 -31.29
CA GLU A 407 -20.15 7.87 -31.03
C GLU A 407 -20.25 8.72 -29.75
N SER A 408 -19.35 8.52 -28.79
CA SER A 408 -19.11 9.50 -27.73
C SER A 408 -18.23 10.69 -28.19
N SER A 409 -17.69 10.68 -29.43
CA SER A 409 -16.72 11.70 -29.91
C SER A 409 -17.40 12.89 -30.53
N LYS A 410 -18.72 12.83 -30.73
CA LYS A 410 -19.50 14.07 -30.81
C LYS A 410 -19.55 14.80 -29.46
N MET A 411 -19.11 14.17 -28.35
CA MET A 411 -19.09 14.78 -27.01
C MET A 411 -17.73 14.87 -26.31
N LEU A 412 -16.65 14.21 -26.77
CA LEU A 412 -15.40 14.09 -25.99
C LEU A 412 -14.10 14.29 -26.79
N SER A 413 -14.14 15.05 -27.88
CA SER A 413 -12.96 15.47 -28.64
C SER A 413 -12.05 16.43 -27.85
N SER A 414 -11.16 15.86 -27.03
CA SER A 414 -9.70 16.02 -27.17
C SER A 414 -9.05 15.18 -26.08
N ARG A 415 -8.09 14.32 -26.42
CA ARG A 415 -7.03 13.90 -25.48
C ARG A 415 -5.74 13.70 -26.23
N GLY A 416 -5.23 14.82 -26.75
CA GLY A 416 -3.85 14.93 -27.18
C GLY A 416 -2.91 15.32 -26.03
N PRO A 417 -1.59 15.36 -26.27
CA PRO A 417 -0.60 15.96 -25.36
C PRO A 417 -0.94 17.39 -24.92
N THR A 418 -1.80 18.09 -25.67
CA THR A 418 -2.43 19.39 -25.35
C THR A 418 -3.19 19.38 -24.02
N ASN A 419 -3.94 18.33 -23.68
CA ASN A 419 -4.75 18.31 -22.44
C ASN A 419 -3.90 18.32 -21.17
N LYS A 420 -2.71 17.70 -21.22
CA LYS A 420 -1.79 17.70 -20.07
C LYS A 420 -1.20 19.10 -19.89
N LEU A 421 -0.87 19.78 -20.99
CA LEU A 421 -0.37 21.15 -20.97
C LEU A 421 -1.43 22.14 -20.47
N GLU A 422 -2.66 22.05 -20.95
CA GLU A 422 -3.78 22.91 -20.50
C GLU A 422 -4.09 22.71 -19.01
N LYS A 423 -4.07 21.45 -18.55
CA LYS A 423 -4.29 21.15 -17.13
C LYS A 423 -3.14 21.66 -16.26
N THR A 424 -1.90 21.53 -16.72
CA THR A 424 -0.74 22.13 -16.05
C THR A 424 -0.88 23.64 -15.99
N ALA A 425 -1.24 24.30 -17.09
CA ALA A 425 -1.44 25.76 -17.14
C ALA A 425 -2.54 26.23 -16.17
N PHE A 426 -3.66 25.51 -16.09
CA PHE A 426 -4.73 25.79 -15.11
C PHE A 426 -4.21 25.70 -13.67
N LEU A 427 -3.45 24.66 -13.32
CA LEU A 427 -2.90 24.50 -11.97
C LEU A 427 -1.84 25.56 -11.66
N LEU A 428 -1.03 25.98 -12.63
CA LEU A 428 -0.11 27.10 -12.46
C LEU A 428 -0.88 28.40 -12.17
N ARG A 429 -2.00 28.67 -12.86
CA ARG A 429 -2.88 29.82 -12.58
C ARG A 429 -3.54 29.77 -11.19
N LEU A 430 -3.79 28.57 -10.65
CA LEU A 430 -4.21 28.41 -9.25
C LEU A 430 -3.08 28.65 -8.24
N GLY A 431 -1.83 28.79 -8.71
CA GLY A 431 -0.64 29.05 -7.90
C GLY A 431 0.04 27.79 -7.37
N TYR A 432 -0.06 26.66 -8.06
CA TYR A 432 0.80 25.49 -7.79
C TYR A 432 2.19 25.71 -8.38
N VAL A 433 3.23 25.21 -7.70
CA VAL A 433 4.62 25.32 -8.19
C VAL A 433 4.91 24.19 -9.18
N GLU A 434 5.44 24.53 -10.36
CA GLU A 434 5.80 23.56 -11.39
C GLU A 434 6.78 22.50 -10.86
N ASN A 435 6.60 21.24 -11.28
CA ASN A 435 7.44 20.10 -10.89
C ASN A 435 7.52 19.80 -9.37
N SER A 436 6.65 20.38 -8.56
CA SER A 436 6.56 20.06 -7.13
C SER A 436 5.76 18.78 -6.85
N ASP A 437 6.02 18.14 -5.71
CA ASP A 437 5.20 17.02 -5.22
C ASP A 437 3.75 17.43 -4.95
N GLU A 438 3.51 18.70 -4.62
CA GLU A 438 2.17 19.27 -4.47
C GLU A 438 1.43 19.32 -5.81
N MET A 439 2.08 19.79 -6.88
CA MET A 439 1.55 19.78 -8.25
C MET A 439 1.30 18.35 -8.74
N ALA A 440 2.20 17.41 -8.45
CA ALA A 440 2.03 16.01 -8.79
C ALA A 440 0.80 15.38 -8.08
N ARG A 441 0.52 15.78 -6.83
CA ARG A 441 -0.70 15.39 -6.11
C ARG A 441 -1.95 16.08 -6.70
N ALA A 442 -1.88 17.38 -6.96
CA ALA A 442 -2.98 18.14 -7.56
C ALA A 442 -3.41 17.57 -8.93
N LEU A 443 -2.45 17.22 -9.78
CA LEU A 443 -2.71 16.57 -11.08
C LEU A 443 -3.52 15.27 -10.96
N LYS A 444 -3.40 14.54 -9.84
CA LYS A 444 -4.19 13.34 -9.54
C LYS A 444 -5.56 13.67 -8.94
N MET A 445 -5.69 14.77 -8.19
CA MET A 445 -6.92 15.17 -7.51
C MET A 445 -7.95 15.79 -8.47
N PHE A 446 -7.54 16.68 -9.36
CA PHE A 446 -8.45 17.31 -10.33
C PHE A 446 -8.80 16.35 -11.49
N ARG A 447 -10.07 16.26 -11.85
CA ARG A 447 -10.59 15.40 -12.93
C ARG A 447 -11.19 16.25 -14.04
N GLY A 448 -10.66 16.12 -15.26
CA GLY A 448 -11.10 16.89 -16.43
C GLY A 448 -9.93 17.51 -17.19
N ARG A 449 -10.25 18.12 -18.34
CA ARG A 449 -9.33 18.96 -19.13
C ARG A 449 -9.17 20.35 -18.50
N GLY A 450 -8.13 21.09 -18.89
CA GLY A 450 -7.87 22.43 -18.33
C GLY A 450 -8.99 23.43 -18.61
N ASP A 451 -9.59 23.40 -19.80
CA ASP A 451 -10.73 24.22 -20.19
C ASP A 451 -12.00 23.90 -19.38
N GLN A 452 -12.31 22.62 -19.16
CA GLN A 452 -13.45 22.18 -18.35
C GLN A 452 -13.28 22.55 -16.87
N LEU A 453 -12.04 22.48 -16.36
CA LEU A 453 -11.73 22.91 -15.00
C LEU A 453 -11.87 24.43 -14.88
N GLN A 454 -11.46 25.17 -15.91
CA GLN A 454 -11.66 26.62 -15.98
C GLN A 454 -13.15 26.97 -16.02
N GLU A 455 -13.96 26.30 -16.85
CA GLU A 455 -15.41 26.56 -16.91
C GLU A 455 -16.10 26.38 -15.55
N ARG A 456 -15.76 25.31 -14.82
CA ARG A 456 -16.31 25.05 -13.47
C ARG A 456 -15.77 26.04 -12.43
N PHE A 457 -14.54 26.52 -12.61
CA PHE A 457 -13.97 27.56 -11.77
C PHE A 457 -14.67 28.91 -12.02
N ASP A 458 -14.90 29.26 -13.28
CA ASP A 458 -15.54 30.50 -13.69
C ASP A 458 -16.98 30.55 -13.20
N CYS A 459 -17.69 29.42 -13.13
CA CYS A 459 -19.01 29.32 -12.48
C CYS A 459 -19.01 29.87 -11.03
N LEU A 460 -17.96 29.58 -10.24
CA LEU A 460 -17.84 30.07 -8.87
C LEU A 460 -17.57 31.58 -8.83
N VAL A 461 -16.78 32.09 -9.78
CA VAL A 461 -16.50 33.52 -9.92
C VAL A 461 -17.76 34.27 -10.36
N GLN A 462 -18.49 33.73 -11.34
CA GLN A 462 -19.76 34.26 -11.84
C GLN A 462 -20.86 34.26 -10.77
N ALA A 463 -20.81 33.33 -9.81
CA ALA A 463 -21.67 33.32 -8.64
C ALA A 463 -21.36 34.45 -7.63
N GLY A 464 -20.35 35.30 -7.90
CA GLY A 464 -20.03 36.50 -7.12
C GLY A 464 -18.85 36.37 -6.16
N LEU A 465 -18.04 35.31 -6.27
CA LEU A 465 -16.82 35.14 -5.47
C LEU A 465 -15.59 35.74 -6.18
N ASP A 466 -14.70 36.37 -5.41
CA ASP A 466 -13.43 36.90 -5.94
C ASP A 466 -12.51 35.77 -6.45
N TYR A 467 -11.80 36.02 -7.56
CA TYR A 467 -10.93 35.05 -8.20
C TYR A 467 -9.86 34.46 -7.25
N ASN A 468 -9.23 35.30 -6.41
CA ASN A 468 -8.19 34.85 -5.48
C ASN A 468 -8.79 34.03 -4.35
N VAL A 469 -9.99 34.41 -3.91
CA VAL A 469 -10.77 33.64 -2.92
C VAL A 469 -11.15 32.28 -3.49
N VAL A 470 -11.66 32.20 -4.72
CA VAL A 470 -11.97 30.93 -5.41
C VAL A 470 -10.71 30.07 -5.58
N SER A 471 -9.56 30.68 -5.89
CA SER A 471 -8.29 29.96 -6.02
C SER A 471 -7.84 29.28 -4.72
N SER A 472 -7.93 29.99 -3.58
CA SER A 472 -7.66 29.43 -2.24
C SER A 472 -8.69 28.35 -1.86
N PHE A 473 -9.97 28.65 -2.09
CA PHE A 473 -11.12 27.78 -1.88
C PHE A 473 -10.97 26.43 -2.61
N ILE A 474 -10.56 26.45 -3.89
CA ILE A 474 -10.35 25.26 -4.70
C ILE A 474 -9.11 24.47 -4.27
N LYS A 475 -8.05 25.13 -3.78
CA LYS A 475 -6.90 24.44 -3.19
C LYS A 475 -7.28 23.68 -1.93
N GLN A 476 -8.18 24.21 -1.10
CA GLN A 476 -8.68 23.53 0.09
C GLN A 476 -9.65 22.38 -0.25
N ALA A 477 -10.50 22.57 -1.25
CA ALA A 477 -11.51 21.59 -1.65
C ALA A 477 -11.47 21.30 -3.17
N PRO A 478 -10.42 20.61 -3.67
CA PRO A 478 -10.26 20.35 -5.11
C PRO A 478 -11.36 19.43 -5.68
N MET A 479 -12.07 18.69 -4.82
CA MET A 479 -13.19 17.85 -5.23
C MET A 479 -14.39 18.65 -5.74
N VAL A 480 -14.48 19.95 -5.44
CA VAL A 480 -15.54 20.82 -5.98
C VAL A 480 -15.53 20.79 -7.51
N LEU A 481 -14.36 20.96 -8.14
CA LEU A 481 -14.23 20.98 -9.61
C LEU A 481 -14.30 19.58 -10.24
N ASN A 482 -14.50 18.52 -9.47
CA ASN A 482 -14.71 17.17 -10.00
C ASN A 482 -16.18 16.86 -10.32
N GLN A 483 -17.06 17.83 -10.09
CA GLN A 483 -18.49 17.77 -10.40
C GLN A 483 -18.77 18.46 -11.74
N THR A 484 -19.96 18.25 -12.31
CA THR A 484 -20.39 19.00 -13.50
C THR A 484 -20.76 20.44 -13.12
N LYS A 485 -20.68 21.36 -14.08
CA LYS A 485 -21.10 22.76 -13.92
C LYS A 485 -22.52 22.85 -13.35
N ASP A 486 -23.47 22.15 -13.97
CA ASP A 486 -24.88 22.16 -13.55
C ASP A 486 -25.08 21.74 -12.09
N VAL A 487 -24.27 20.81 -11.58
CA VAL A 487 -24.37 20.36 -10.18
C VAL A 487 -23.82 21.42 -9.22
N ILE A 488 -22.74 22.11 -9.61
CA ILE A 488 -22.18 23.21 -8.84
C ILE A 488 -23.19 24.36 -8.77
N GLU A 489 -23.76 24.75 -9.92
CA GLU A 489 -24.79 25.79 -10.01
C GLU A 489 -26.01 25.45 -9.17
N LYS A 490 -26.58 24.24 -9.32
CA LYS A 490 -27.71 23.79 -8.50
C LYS A 490 -27.44 23.84 -7.00
N LYS A 491 -26.20 23.54 -6.56
CA LYS A 491 -25.83 23.62 -5.14
C LYS A 491 -25.70 25.05 -4.65
N ILE A 492 -25.22 25.96 -5.50
CA ILE A 492 -25.16 27.40 -5.22
C ILE A 492 -26.58 27.97 -5.17
N ASP A 493 -27.44 27.61 -6.12
CA ASP A 493 -28.86 28.01 -6.12
C ASP A 493 -29.59 27.48 -4.88
N CYS A 494 -29.32 26.23 -4.49
CA CYS A 494 -29.83 25.69 -3.23
C CYS A 494 -29.36 26.52 -2.03
N LEU A 495 -28.08 26.92 -1.99
CA LEU A 495 -27.53 27.74 -0.91
C LEU A 495 -28.22 29.10 -0.80
N THR A 496 -28.45 29.77 -1.94
CA THR A 496 -29.12 31.08 -1.98
C THR A 496 -30.60 30.96 -1.64
N ASN A 497 -31.29 29.90 -2.11
CA ASN A 497 -32.67 29.58 -1.74
C ASN A 497 -32.83 29.29 -0.24
N LEU A 498 -31.79 28.78 0.41
CA LEU A 498 -31.73 28.61 1.87
C LEU A 498 -31.44 29.91 2.63
N GLY A 499 -31.41 31.06 1.93
CA GLY A 499 -31.17 32.39 2.51
C GLY A 499 -29.72 32.63 2.93
N CYS A 500 -28.78 31.82 2.47
CA CYS A 500 -27.36 31.96 2.78
C CYS A 500 -26.64 32.75 1.68
N SER A 501 -25.70 33.62 2.07
CA SER A 501 -24.83 34.31 1.10
C SER A 501 -23.84 33.32 0.47
N VAL A 502 -23.53 33.49 -0.82
CA VAL A 502 -22.49 32.72 -1.53
C VAL A 502 -21.14 32.83 -0.82
N ASN A 503 -20.85 33.98 -0.18
CA ASN A 503 -19.64 34.16 0.63
C ASN A 503 -19.50 33.17 1.79
N SER A 504 -20.58 32.53 2.22
CA SER A 504 -20.55 31.47 3.23
C SER A 504 -19.74 30.25 2.78
N LEU A 505 -19.60 30.04 1.46
CA LEU A 505 -18.78 29.00 0.87
C LEU A 505 -17.29 29.18 1.19
N VAL A 506 -16.82 30.40 1.38
CA VAL A 506 -15.42 30.70 1.73
C VAL A 506 -15.05 30.07 3.07
N ALA A 507 -15.94 30.16 4.06
CA ALA A 507 -15.73 29.59 5.39
C ALA A 507 -15.93 28.07 5.43
N PHE A 508 -16.70 27.50 4.48
CA PHE A 508 -16.95 26.06 4.42
C PHE A 508 -17.06 25.52 2.98
N PRO A 509 -15.92 25.40 2.26
CA PRO A 509 -15.92 24.97 0.86
C PRO A 509 -16.50 23.59 0.63
N SER A 510 -16.34 22.71 1.63
CA SER A 510 -16.86 21.34 1.60
C SER A 510 -18.39 21.24 1.51
N TYR A 511 -19.13 22.34 1.69
CA TYR A 511 -20.57 22.40 1.39
C TYR A 511 -20.87 21.81 0.00
N LEU A 512 -20.12 22.25 -1.03
CA LEU A 512 -20.33 21.79 -2.41
C LEU A 512 -19.96 20.32 -2.62
N CYS A 513 -19.29 19.68 -1.66
CA CYS A 513 -18.91 18.27 -1.73
C CYS A 513 -19.98 17.32 -1.19
N TYR A 514 -20.96 17.80 -0.41
CA TYR A 514 -22.06 16.96 0.07
C TYR A 514 -23.10 16.72 -1.03
N ASP A 515 -23.78 15.58 -0.95
CA ASP A 515 -24.89 15.25 -1.84
C ASP A 515 -26.10 16.17 -1.60
N MET A 516 -26.90 16.38 -2.65
CA MET A 516 -28.06 17.29 -2.60
C MET A 516 -29.14 16.81 -1.64
N GLU A 517 -29.32 15.49 -1.51
CA GLU A 517 -30.31 14.91 -0.60
C GLU A 517 -29.99 15.28 0.85
N ARG A 518 -28.74 15.10 1.28
CA ARG A 518 -28.25 15.45 2.61
C ARG A 518 -28.33 16.93 2.89
N ILE A 519 -28.00 17.78 1.91
CA ILE A 519 -28.16 19.23 2.03
C ILE A 519 -29.63 19.55 2.29
N ASN A 520 -30.51 19.17 1.37
CA ASN A 520 -31.93 19.48 1.45
C ASN A 520 -32.57 18.93 2.73
N LEU A 521 -32.34 17.66 3.04
CA LEU A 521 -32.98 16.97 4.17
C LEU A 521 -32.60 17.63 5.49
N ARG A 522 -31.31 17.91 5.70
CA ARG A 522 -30.83 18.52 6.96
C ARG A 522 -31.23 19.97 7.10
N PHE A 523 -31.24 20.73 6.01
CA PHE A 523 -31.71 22.10 6.05
C PHE A 523 -33.22 22.20 6.28
N ARG A 524 -34.04 21.34 5.66
CA ARG A 524 -35.49 21.28 5.94
C ARG A 524 -35.76 20.98 7.40
N MET A 525 -35.04 20.01 7.97
CA MET A 525 -35.15 19.71 9.40
C MET A 525 -34.75 20.88 10.28
N TYR A 526 -33.62 21.54 9.97
CA TYR A 526 -33.17 22.72 10.71
C TYR A 526 -34.17 23.89 10.60
N THR A 527 -34.73 24.15 9.42
CA THR A 527 -35.76 25.20 9.22
C THR A 527 -37.00 24.91 10.07
N TRP A 528 -37.48 23.67 10.06
CA TRP A 528 -38.63 23.27 10.89
C TRP A 528 -38.34 23.42 12.40
N LEU A 529 -37.16 23.00 12.87
CA LEU A 529 -36.75 23.19 14.27
C LEU A 529 -36.65 24.67 14.65
N LYS A 530 -36.17 25.50 13.73
CA LYS A 530 -36.08 26.95 13.92
C LYS A 530 -37.47 27.59 14.05
N GLU A 531 -38.44 27.17 13.23
CA GLU A 531 -39.84 27.62 13.30
C GLU A 531 -40.51 27.21 14.61
N LYS A 532 -40.17 26.02 15.13
CA LYS A 532 -40.63 25.53 16.45
C LYS A 532 -39.88 26.15 17.64
N GLY A 533 -38.90 27.02 17.41
CA GLY A 533 -38.07 27.63 18.47
C GLY A 533 -37.10 26.65 19.15
N ALA A 534 -36.91 25.45 18.59
CA ALA A 534 -36.08 24.38 19.14
C ALA A 534 -34.61 24.40 18.66
N ALA A 535 -34.26 25.31 17.74
CA ALA A 535 -32.90 25.49 17.25
C ALA A 535 -32.45 26.95 17.33
N LYS A 536 -31.16 27.17 17.60
CA LYS A 536 -30.57 28.52 17.63
C LYS A 536 -30.73 29.20 16.26
N PRO A 537 -31.06 30.50 16.22
CA PRO A 537 -31.07 31.23 14.96
C PRO A 537 -29.65 31.37 14.41
N LYS A 538 -29.50 31.24 13.08
CA LYS A 538 -28.26 31.48 12.32
C LYS A 538 -27.10 30.51 12.62
N LEU A 539 -27.36 29.19 12.61
CA LEU A 539 -26.27 28.19 12.59
C LEU A 539 -25.44 28.23 11.30
N SER A 540 -24.15 27.91 11.39
CA SER A 540 -23.27 27.80 10.23
C SER A 540 -23.55 26.54 9.39
N LEU A 541 -23.22 26.59 8.10
CA LEU A 541 -23.36 25.46 7.17
C LEU A 541 -22.63 24.20 7.69
N SER A 542 -21.44 24.39 8.25
CA SER A 542 -20.62 23.30 8.79
C SER A 542 -21.28 22.61 9.98
N THR A 543 -21.94 23.37 10.87
CA THR A 543 -22.62 22.83 12.05
C THR A 543 -23.77 21.91 11.65
N ILE A 544 -24.48 22.24 10.57
CA ILE A 544 -25.62 21.47 10.07
C ILE A 544 -25.15 20.23 9.28
N LEU A 545 -24.14 20.38 8.40
CA LEU A 545 -23.80 19.33 7.43
C LEU A 545 -22.65 18.39 7.83
N ALA A 546 -21.67 18.86 8.61
CA ALA A 546 -20.41 18.13 8.80
C ALA A 546 -20.53 16.92 9.73
N CYS A 547 -21.53 16.89 10.63
CA CYS A 547 -21.69 15.78 11.57
C CYS A 547 -22.25 14.51 10.90
N SER A 548 -21.92 13.34 11.45
CA SER A 548 -22.48 12.04 11.03
C SER A 548 -24.00 11.98 11.25
N ASP A 549 -24.72 11.13 10.52
CA ASP A 549 -26.19 11.02 10.64
C ASP A 549 -26.64 10.69 12.06
N ALA A 550 -25.94 9.78 12.75
CA ALA A 550 -26.23 9.46 14.16
C ALA A 550 -26.10 10.69 15.10
N ARG A 551 -25.14 11.59 14.82
CA ARG A 551 -24.97 12.82 15.60
C ARG A 551 -26.01 13.86 15.22
N PHE A 552 -26.35 13.95 13.94
CA PHE A 552 -27.41 14.84 13.48
C PHE A 552 -28.74 14.46 14.12
N ILE A 553 -29.09 13.16 14.13
CA ILE A 553 -30.31 12.67 14.79
C ILE A 553 -30.30 13.05 16.28
N LYS A 554 -29.26 12.66 17.01
CA LYS A 554 -29.16 12.92 18.45
C LYS A 554 -29.26 14.42 18.82
N TYR A 555 -28.63 15.31 18.05
CA TYR A 555 -28.46 16.71 18.44
C TYR A 555 -29.37 17.69 17.70
N PHE A 556 -30.07 17.27 16.64
CA PHE A 556 -31.03 18.08 15.90
C PHE A 556 -32.42 17.44 15.83
N VAL A 557 -32.51 16.13 15.66
CA VAL A 557 -33.83 15.48 15.53
C VAL A 557 -34.44 15.25 16.90
N ASP A 558 -33.68 14.66 17.82
CA ASP A 558 -34.19 14.21 19.13
C ASP A 558 -34.36 15.36 20.15
N VAL A 559 -33.98 16.59 19.78
CA VAL A 559 -34.13 17.76 20.68
C VAL A 559 -35.57 18.27 20.77
N HIS A 560 -36.47 17.81 19.88
CA HIS A 560 -37.88 18.15 19.91
C HIS A 560 -38.74 16.87 19.93
N PRO A 561 -39.80 16.77 20.75
CA PRO A 561 -40.62 15.55 20.86
C PRO A 561 -41.21 15.06 19.52
N GLU A 562 -41.65 15.97 18.66
CA GLU A 562 -42.16 15.65 17.29
C GLU A 562 -41.05 15.43 16.25
N GLY A 563 -39.79 15.64 16.62
CA GLY A 563 -38.66 15.67 15.69
C GLY A 563 -38.44 14.36 14.93
N PRO A 564 -38.42 13.17 15.59
CA PRO A 564 -38.25 11.89 14.90
C PRO A 564 -39.32 11.63 13.82
N ALA A 565 -40.59 11.90 14.13
CA ALA A 565 -41.70 11.72 13.18
C ALA A 565 -41.57 12.67 11.98
N MET A 566 -41.22 13.94 12.21
CA MET A 566 -40.98 14.89 11.14
C MET A 566 -39.79 14.49 10.26
N TRP A 567 -38.70 14.00 10.88
CA TRP A 567 -37.51 13.56 10.18
C TRP A 567 -37.76 12.34 9.28
N GLU A 568 -38.60 11.39 9.73
CA GLU A 568 -39.06 10.27 8.89
C GLU A 568 -39.95 10.75 7.75
N SER A 569 -40.89 11.66 8.00
CA SER A 569 -41.72 12.26 6.96
C SER A 569 -40.86 12.94 5.88
N LEU A 570 -39.86 13.74 6.26
CA LEU A 570 -38.97 14.41 5.30
C LEU A 570 -38.16 13.41 4.46
N ARG A 571 -37.70 12.30 5.07
CA ARG A 571 -36.97 11.24 4.36
C ARG A 571 -37.83 10.53 3.32
N ASN A 572 -39.08 10.26 3.65
CA ASN A 572 -40.03 9.61 2.74
C ASN A 572 -40.41 10.51 1.56
N THR A 573 -40.53 11.83 1.79
CA THR A 573 -40.75 12.80 0.72
C THR A 573 -39.56 12.89 -0.23
N SER A 574 -38.32 12.87 0.30
CA SER A 574 -37.11 12.91 -0.55
C SER A 574 -36.88 11.65 -1.39
N ALA A 575 -37.36 10.49 -0.95
CA ALA A 575 -37.22 9.23 -1.70
C ALA A 575 -38.21 9.08 -2.87
N SER A 576 -39.23 9.94 -2.94
CA SER A 576 -40.31 9.88 -3.93
C SER A 576 -40.20 10.96 -5.03
N SER A 577 -39.09 11.73 -5.05
CA SER A 577 -38.89 12.92 -5.90
C SER A 577 -37.78 12.73 -6.92
#